data_AF-D9QFY6-F1
#
_entry.id   AF-D9QFY6-F1
#
_cell.length_a   1.000
_cell.length_b   1.000
_cell.length_c   1.000
_cell.angle_alpha   90.00
_cell.angle_beta   90.00
_cell.angle_gamma   90.00
#
_symmetry.space_group_name_H-M   'P 1'
#
loop_
_entity.id
_entity.type
_entity.pdbx_description
1 polymer ?
#
loop_
_entity_poly.entity_id
_entity_poly.type
_entity_poly.pdbx_seq_one_letter_code
_entity_poly.pdbx_strand_id
1 'polypeptide(L)'
;MIRIGTNREPVTVTLRPPYGDVTVTLKRLTTSHYGEAQQAAQAILRNDAELLNLLVKHDLLPEGGVKAWKRMKDKDVMAYAAFLSGIGVWLGAVECAVRGISEWTGILGEDGKPAAVEREIIETLMLDEALSHQITTQLDQAARILFVEGER
;
A
#
# COMPACT_ATOMS: atom_id res chain seq x y z
N MET A 1 21.38 33.28 -1.68
CA MET A 1 21.81 31.92 -1.27
C MET A 1 20.66 30.95 -1.55
N ILE A 2 20.90 29.80 -2.21
CA ILE A 2 19.84 28.78 -2.40
C ILE A 2 19.86 27.85 -1.19
N ARG A 3 18.78 27.82 -0.41
CA ARG A 3 18.60 26.85 0.69
C ARG A 3 17.69 25.73 0.22
N ILE A 4 18.17 24.50 0.37
CA ILE A 4 17.37 23.30 0.12
C ILE A 4 16.79 22.86 1.46
N GLY A 5 15.49 23.10 1.65
CA GLY A 5 14.73 22.67 2.82
C GLY A 5 13.89 21.44 2.49
N THR A 6 13.81 20.49 3.41
CA THR A 6 12.78 19.44 3.37
C THR A 6 11.83 19.71 4.52
N ASN A 7 10.67 20.30 4.24
CA ASN A 7 9.63 20.31 5.27
C ASN A 7 9.21 18.85 5.49
N ARG A 8 9.21 18.42 6.76
CA ARG A 8 8.90 17.05 7.19
C ARG A 8 7.45 16.89 7.62
N GLU A 9 6.66 17.96 7.52
CA GLU A 9 5.25 17.94 7.86
C GLU A 9 4.47 16.97 6.97
N PRO A 10 3.47 16.26 7.54
CA PRO A 10 2.52 15.48 6.75
C PRO A 10 1.82 16.33 5.70
N VAL A 11 1.48 15.72 4.57
CA VAL A 11 0.78 16.38 3.47
C VAL A 11 -0.62 15.80 3.36
N THR A 12 -1.65 16.65 3.38
CA THR A 12 -3.03 16.27 3.10
C THR A 12 -3.36 16.49 1.64
N VAL A 13 -3.90 15.46 0.99
CA VAL A 13 -4.28 15.49 -0.43
C VAL A 13 -5.69 14.95 -0.60
N THR A 14 -6.45 15.56 -1.50
CA THR A 14 -7.73 15.01 -1.97
C THR A 14 -7.46 14.07 -3.13
N LEU A 15 -8.03 12.86 -3.07
CA LEU A 15 -7.91 11.90 -4.16
C LEU A 15 -8.71 12.37 -5.39
N ARG A 16 -8.32 11.87 -6.55
CA ARG A 16 -9.01 12.14 -7.81
C ARG A 16 -10.20 11.21 -7.96
N PRO A 17 -11.18 11.56 -8.82
CA PRO A 17 -12.30 10.68 -9.15
C PRO A 17 -11.83 9.24 -9.47
N PRO A 18 -12.56 8.21 -9.02
CA PRO A 18 -13.88 8.29 -8.38
C PRO A 18 -13.89 8.71 -6.90
N TYR A 19 -12.73 8.80 -6.22
CA TYR A 19 -12.61 9.09 -4.78
C TYR A 19 -12.51 10.60 -4.47
N GLY A 20 -13.19 11.45 -5.23
CA GLY A 20 -13.03 12.91 -5.14
C GLY A 20 -13.40 13.55 -3.79
N ASP A 21 -14.11 12.80 -2.95
CA ASP A 21 -14.51 13.13 -1.58
C ASP A 21 -13.55 12.58 -0.51
N VAL A 22 -12.58 11.74 -0.90
CA VAL A 22 -11.59 11.17 0.01
C VAL A 22 -10.42 12.12 0.16
N THR A 23 -10.10 12.49 1.40
CA THR A 23 -8.85 13.18 1.74
C THR A 23 -7.94 12.24 2.50
N VAL A 24 -6.66 12.19 2.16
CA VAL A 24 -5.67 11.37 2.85
C VAL A 24 -4.52 12.25 3.32
N THR A 25 -4.14 12.14 4.58
CA THR A 25 -2.93 12.78 5.11
C THR A 25 -1.81 11.76 5.16
N LEU A 26 -0.70 12.13 4.53
CA LEU A 26 0.44 11.26 4.27
C LEU A 26 1.68 11.78 4.99
N LYS A 27 2.27 10.92 5.82
CA LYS A 27 3.63 11.05 6.33
C LYS A 27 4.62 10.83 5.19
N ARG A 28 5.68 11.64 5.21
CA ARG A 28 6.79 11.48 4.28
C ARG A 28 7.58 10.22 4.60
N LEU A 29 7.54 9.24 3.70
CA LEU A 29 8.40 8.06 3.80
C LEU A 29 9.83 8.39 3.37
N THR A 30 10.78 7.88 4.14
CA THR A 30 12.22 7.93 3.81
C THR A 30 12.63 6.61 3.15
N THR A 31 13.84 6.56 2.58
CA THR A 31 14.40 5.33 2.02
C THR A 31 14.39 4.15 3.01
N SER A 32 14.61 4.40 4.30
CA SER A 32 14.55 3.34 5.32
C SER A 32 13.14 2.77 5.46
N HIS A 33 12.11 3.63 5.48
CA HIS A 33 10.72 3.18 5.55
C HIS A 33 10.32 2.32 4.35
N TYR A 34 10.75 2.70 3.14
CA TYR A 34 10.52 1.88 1.94
C TYR A 34 11.24 0.53 2.03
N GLY A 35 12.47 0.50 2.54
CA GLY A 35 13.21 -0.74 2.79
C GLY A 35 12.51 -1.64 3.81
N GLU A 36 12.02 -1.08 4.91
CA GLU A 36 11.25 -1.81 5.93
C GLU A 36 9.92 -2.33 5.38
N ALA A 37 9.21 -1.53 4.57
CA ALA A 37 7.98 -1.96 3.92
C ALA A 37 8.23 -3.15 2.98
N GLN A 38 9.29 -3.08 2.18
CA GLN A 38 9.69 -4.18 1.30
C GLN A 38 10.06 -5.43 2.10
N GLN A 39 10.79 -5.29 3.21
CA GLN A 39 11.16 -6.41 4.07
C GLN A 39 9.93 -7.07 4.72
N ALA A 40 8.97 -6.28 5.20
CA ALA A 40 7.73 -6.79 5.78
C ALA A 40 6.90 -7.56 4.73
N ALA A 41 6.73 -7.01 3.53
CA ALA A 41 6.04 -7.70 2.44
C ALA A 41 6.74 -9.02 2.06
N GLN A 42 8.07 -9.02 1.98
CA GLN A 42 8.83 -10.24 1.70
C GLN A 42 8.75 -11.28 2.82
N ALA A 43 8.65 -10.86 4.08
CA ALA A 43 8.49 -11.78 5.20
C ALA A 43 7.17 -12.55 5.08
N ILE A 44 6.08 -11.87 4.74
CA ILE A 44 4.77 -12.49 4.47
C ILE A 44 4.86 -13.45 3.29
N LEU A 45 5.44 -13.03 2.16
CA LEU A 45 5.57 -13.86 0.95
C LEU A 45 6.35 -15.17 1.19
N ARG A 46 7.27 -15.18 2.16
CA ARG A 46 8.07 -16.36 2.52
C ARG A 46 7.39 -17.24 3.57
N ASN A 47 6.34 -16.76 4.21
CA ASN A 47 5.58 -17.48 5.23
C ASN A 47 4.27 -18.00 4.64
N ASP A 48 4.27 -19.25 4.16
CA ASP A 48 3.09 -19.86 3.52
C ASP A 48 1.82 -19.80 4.37
N ALA A 49 1.93 -19.97 5.70
CA ALA A 49 0.77 -19.99 6.57
C ALA A 49 0.11 -18.61 6.64
N GLU A 50 0.92 -17.57 6.79
CA GLU A 50 0.47 -16.18 6.84
C GLU A 50 -0.03 -15.71 5.48
N LEU A 51 0.73 -16.01 4.42
CA LEU A 51 0.32 -15.74 3.04
C LEU A 51 -1.01 -16.42 2.72
N LEU A 52 -1.17 -17.71 3.02
CA LEU A 52 -2.40 -18.44 2.72
C LEU A 52 -3.61 -17.84 3.47
N ASN A 53 -3.43 -17.44 4.74
CA ASN A 53 -4.49 -16.78 5.49
C ASN A 53 -4.92 -15.46 4.83
N LEU A 54 -3.96 -14.65 4.36
CA LEU A 54 -4.25 -13.40 3.63
C LEU A 54 -4.96 -13.67 2.30
N LEU A 55 -4.51 -14.67 1.54
CA LEU A 55 -5.13 -15.02 0.26
C LEU A 55 -6.58 -15.49 0.45
N VAL A 56 -6.86 -16.26 1.51
CA VAL A 56 -8.23 -16.69 1.84
C VAL A 56 -9.07 -15.51 2.30
N LYS A 57 -8.54 -14.68 3.20
CA LYS A 57 -9.25 -13.52 3.77
C LYS A 57 -9.75 -12.56 2.68
N HIS A 58 -8.93 -12.35 1.65
CA HIS A 58 -9.18 -11.38 0.59
C HIS A 58 -9.65 -12.01 -0.75
N ASP A 59 -10.01 -13.30 -0.74
CA ASP A 59 -10.43 -14.07 -1.93
C ASP A 59 -9.46 -13.97 -3.13
N LEU A 60 -8.16 -14.01 -2.85
CA LEU A 60 -7.07 -13.89 -3.83
C LEU A 60 -6.52 -15.24 -4.28
N LEU A 61 -7.21 -16.33 -3.95
CA LEU A 61 -6.78 -17.66 -4.36
C LEU A 61 -7.02 -17.86 -5.87
N PRO A 62 -6.15 -18.63 -6.55
CA PRO A 62 -6.43 -19.03 -7.92
C PRO A 62 -7.72 -19.87 -8.00
N GLU A 63 -8.32 -19.93 -9.19
CA GLU A 63 -9.49 -20.77 -9.45
C GLU A 63 -9.24 -22.23 -9.00
N GLY A 64 -10.13 -22.77 -8.17
CA GLY A 64 -9.93 -24.06 -7.49
C GLY A 64 -9.30 -23.95 -6.08
N GLY A 65 -9.09 -22.73 -5.59
CA GLY A 65 -8.77 -22.42 -4.20
C GLY A 65 -7.41 -22.96 -3.74
N VAL A 66 -7.34 -23.37 -2.48
CA VAL A 66 -6.11 -23.85 -1.82
C VAL A 66 -5.47 -25.03 -2.58
N LYS A 67 -6.27 -25.90 -3.19
CA LYS A 67 -5.75 -27.05 -3.95
C LYS A 67 -5.01 -26.58 -5.22
N ALA A 68 -5.58 -25.61 -5.93
CA ALA A 68 -4.95 -25.03 -7.12
C ALA A 68 -3.68 -24.26 -6.76
N TRP A 69 -3.70 -23.49 -5.67
CA TRP A 69 -2.52 -22.79 -5.15
C TRP A 69 -1.36 -23.76 -4.82
N LYS A 70 -1.64 -24.84 -4.08
CA LYS A 70 -0.62 -25.87 -3.78
C LYS A 70 -0.08 -26.52 -5.06
N ARG A 71 -0.96 -26.89 -5.99
CA ARG A 71 -0.55 -27.48 -7.28
C ARG A 71 0.33 -26.53 -8.08
N MET A 72 -0.03 -25.25 -8.14
CA MET A 72 0.75 -24.21 -8.82
C MET A 72 2.15 -24.13 -8.21
N LYS A 73 2.23 -24.03 -6.88
CA LYS A 73 3.50 -24.01 -6.16
C LYS A 73 4.38 -25.23 -6.44
N ASP A 74 3.80 -26.42 -6.42
CA ASP A 74 4.56 -27.69 -6.51
C ASP A 74 4.92 -28.07 -7.95
N LYS A 75 4.09 -27.67 -8.93
CA LYS A 75 4.16 -28.20 -10.31
C LYS A 75 4.32 -27.15 -11.40
N ASP A 76 4.09 -25.88 -11.09
CA ASP A 76 4.18 -24.77 -12.04
C ASP A 76 4.85 -23.55 -11.40
N VAL A 77 6.17 -23.66 -11.22
CA VAL A 77 6.99 -22.65 -10.55
C VAL A 77 6.90 -21.29 -11.25
N MET A 78 6.72 -21.27 -12.57
CA MET A 78 6.59 -20.03 -13.34
C MET A 78 5.25 -19.34 -13.07
N ALA A 79 4.15 -20.08 -13.08
CA ALA A 79 2.85 -19.54 -12.69
C ALA A 79 2.85 -19.09 -11.22
N TYR A 80 3.49 -19.85 -10.33
CA TYR A 80 3.63 -19.49 -8.92
C TYR A 80 4.43 -18.20 -8.73
N ALA A 81 5.54 -18.02 -9.46
CA ALA A 81 6.34 -16.80 -9.40
C ALA A 81 5.57 -15.58 -9.94
N ALA A 82 4.80 -15.74 -11.01
CA ALA A 82 3.95 -14.68 -11.55
C ALA A 82 2.84 -14.29 -10.55
N PHE A 83 2.19 -15.29 -9.95
CA PHE A 83 1.20 -15.10 -8.89
C PHE A 83 1.79 -14.34 -7.69
N LEU A 84 2.93 -14.79 -7.16
CA LEU A 84 3.60 -14.12 -6.05
C LEU A 84 4.08 -12.70 -6.40
N SER A 85 4.40 -12.43 -7.66
CA SER A 85 4.78 -11.09 -8.10
C SER A 85 3.61 -10.11 -7.96
N GLY A 86 2.41 -10.51 -8.39
CA GLY A 86 1.20 -9.70 -8.20
C GLY A 86 0.89 -9.46 -6.71
N ILE A 87 0.92 -10.53 -5.91
CA ILE A 87 0.72 -10.42 -4.45
C ILE A 87 1.79 -9.55 -3.79
N GLY A 88 3.04 -9.63 -4.25
CA GLY A 88 4.14 -8.83 -3.72
C GLY A 88 4.00 -7.33 -4.01
N VAL A 89 3.47 -6.95 -5.18
CA VAL A 89 3.15 -5.56 -5.49
C VAL A 89 2.06 -5.04 -4.54
N TRP A 90 0.99 -5.80 -4.37
CA TRP A 90 -0.10 -5.44 -3.45
C TRP A 90 0.38 -5.32 -2.00
N LEU A 91 1.10 -6.31 -1.47
CA LEU A 91 1.67 -6.25 -0.12
C LEU A 91 2.63 -5.06 0.02
N GLY A 92 3.46 -4.78 -0.98
CA GLY A 92 4.33 -3.60 -0.97
C GLY A 92 3.55 -2.29 -0.83
N ALA A 93 2.43 -2.15 -1.56
CA ALA A 93 1.56 -1.00 -1.45
C ALA A 93 0.90 -0.90 -0.05
N VAL A 94 0.40 -2.02 0.48
CA VAL A 94 -0.16 -2.10 1.85
C VAL A 94 0.88 -1.67 2.88
N GLU A 95 2.09 -2.21 2.83
CA GLU A 95 3.14 -1.90 3.81
C GLU A 95 3.59 -0.44 3.76
N CYS A 96 3.62 0.16 2.56
CA CYS A 96 3.89 1.58 2.39
C CYS A 96 2.74 2.42 2.94
N ALA A 97 1.49 2.06 2.63
CA ALA A 97 0.30 2.75 3.10
C ALA A 97 0.16 2.70 4.64
N VAL A 98 0.41 1.55 5.27
CA VAL A 98 0.37 1.40 6.74
C VAL A 98 1.37 2.34 7.43
N ARG A 99 2.54 2.58 6.82
CA ARG A 99 3.55 3.50 7.36
C ARG A 99 3.27 4.95 7.02
N GLY A 100 2.71 5.17 5.83
CA GLY A 100 2.59 6.47 5.21
C GLY A 100 1.29 7.19 5.51
N ILE A 101 0.17 6.51 5.69
CA ILE A 101 -1.12 7.16 5.97
C ILE A 101 -1.20 7.46 7.47
N SER A 102 -1.47 8.71 7.83
CA SER A 102 -1.73 9.11 9.23
C SER A 102 -3.21 9.21 9.55
N GLU A 103 -4.00 9.68 8.60
CA GLU A 103 -5.44 9.90 8.72
C GLU A 103 -6.06 9.94 7.32
N TRP A 104 -7.36 9.68 7.23
CA TRP A 104 -8.16 9.95 6.04
C TRP A 104 -9.58 10.37 6.41
N THR A 105 -10.30 10.93 5.44
CA THR A 105 -11.74 11.15 5.51
C THR A 105 -12.39 10.71 4.19
N GLY A 106 -13.71 10.52 4.15
CA GLY A 106 -14.45 10.05 2.97
C GLY A 106 -14.50 8.53 2.82
N ILE A 107 -13.57 7.79 3.43
CA ILE A 107 -13.67 6.33 3.58
C ILE A 107 -14.46 6.05 4.85
N LEU A 108 -15.68 5.53 4.74
CA LEU A 108 -16.57 5.30 5.87
C LEU A 108 -16.53 3.84 6.33
N GLY A 109 -16.56 3.63 7.64
CA GLY A 109 -16.83 2.34 8.25
C GLY A 109 -18.32 2.02 8.28
N GLU A 110 -18.67 0.84 8.81
CA GLU A 110 -20.07 0.38 8.90
C GLU A 110 -20.95 1.30 9.77
N ASP A 111 -20.36 2.06 10.70
CA ASP A 111 -21.06 3.02 11.55
C ASP A 111 -21.24 4.41 10.91
N GLY A 112 -20.85 4.57 9.64
CA GLY A 112 -20.94 5.82 8.89
C GLY A 112 -19.92 6.88 9.28
N LYS A 113 -18.96 6.57 10.16
CA LYS A 113 -17.83 7.47 10.49
C LYS A 113 -16.61 7.14 9.63
N PRO A 114 -15.60 8.03 9.56
CA PRO A 114 -14.34 7.70 8.92
C PRO A 114 -13.77 6.39 9.47
N ALA A 115 -13.45 5.47 8.56
CA ALA A 115 -12.86 4.19 8.91
C ALA A 115 -11.50 4.41 9.59
N ALA A 116 -11.11 3.52 10.51
CA ALA A 116 -9.79 3.61 11.12
C ALA A 116 -8.68 3.33 10.09
N VAL A 117 -7.53 3.99 10.23
CA VAL A 117 -6.35 3.69 9.39
C VAL A 117 -5.66 2.44 9.95
N GLU A 118 -6.29 1.30 9.74
CA GLU A 118 -5.79 0.00 10.19
C GLU A 118 -5.37 -0.87 9.01
N ARG A 119 -4.42 -1.77 9.25
CA ARG A 119 -3.88 -2.67 8.23
C ARG A 119 -4.97 -3.41 7.48
N GLU A 120 -5.96 -3.95 8.18
CA GLU A 120 -7.04 -4.73 7.56
C GLU A 120 -7.88 -3.92 6.56
N ILE A 121 -8.16 -2.66 6.89
CA ILE A 121 -8.89 -1.75 6.00
C ILE A 121 -8.00 -1.39 4.81
N ILE A 122 -6.72 -1.10 5.06
CA ILE A 122 -5.74 -0.82 4.00
C ILE A 122 -5.58 -2.01 3.05
N GLU A 123 -5.47 -3.24 3.56
CA GLU A 123 -5.37 -4.46 2.76
C GLU A 123 -6.52 -4.54 1.75
N THR A 124 -7.75 -4.31 2.22
CA THR A 124 -8.96 -4.35 1.40
C THR A 124 -8.98 -3.22 0.37
N LEU A 125 -8.69 -1.98 0.79
CA LEU A 125 -8.69 -0.83 -0.10
C LEU A 125 -7.62 -0.91 -1.19
N MET A 126 -6.44 -1.45 -0.88
CA MET A 126 -5.33 -1.57 -1.82
C MET A 126 -5.55 -2.63 -2.91
N LEU A 127 -6.62 -3.42 -2.82
CA LEU A 127 -7.08 -4.29 -3.91
C LEU A 127 -7.70 -3.49 -5.06
N ASP A 128 -8.22 -2.30 -4.77
CA ASP A 128 -8.67 -1.38 -5.79
C ASP A 128 -7.43 -0.72 -6.44
N GLU A 129 -7.19 -1.08 -7.71
CA GLU A 129 -6.02 -0.62 -8.46
C GLU A 129 -5.97 0.91 -8.60
N ALA A 130 -7.12 1.56 -8.79
CA ALA A 130 -7.18 3.01 -8.98
C ALA A 130 -6.85 3.74 -7.68
N LEU A 131 -7.41 3.29 -6.56
CA LEU A 131 -7.10 3.84 -5.23
C LEU A 131 -5.63 3.57 -4.86
N SER A 132 -5.19 2.32 -5.01
CA SER A 132 -3.82 1.88 -4.70
C SER A 132 -2.78 2.69 -5.49
N HIS A 133 -3.00 2.88 -6.79
CA HIS A 133 -2.12 3.68 -7.65
C HIS A 133 -2.06 5.15 -7.21
N GLN A 134 -3.20 5.75 -6.86
CA GLN A 134 -3.22 7.13 -6.40
C GLN A 134 -2.47 7.29 -5.08
N ILE A 135 -2.73 6.44 -4.08
CA ILE A 135 -2.07 6.54 -2.77
C ILE A 135 -0.57 6.30 -2.90
N THR A 136 -0.14 5.27 -3.62
CA THR A 136 1.29 4.97 -3.81
C THR A 136 2.02 6.09 -4.55
N THR A 137 1.39 6.71 -5.56
CA THR A 137 1.92 7.89 -6.25
C THR A 137 2.08 9.07 -5.29
N GLN A 138 1.09 9.33 -4.44
CA GLN A 138 1.16 10.42 -3.48
C GLN A 138 2.23 10.19 -2.40
N LEU A 139 2.44 8.94 -1.96
CA LEU A 139 3.53 8.58 -1.05
C LEU A 139 4.91 8.81 -1.66
N ASP A 140 5.09 8.45 -2.93
CA ASP A 140 6.34 8.72 -3.67
C ASP A 140 6.57 10.23 -3.88
N GLN A 141 5.52 10.98 -4.21
CA GLN A 141 5.60 12.44 -4.34
C GLN A 141 5.94 13.11 -3.00
N ALA A 142 5.28 12.70 -1.92
CA ALA A 142 5.58 13.18 -0.56
C ALA A 142 7.04 12.92 -0.19
N ALA A 143 7.61 11.77 -0.58
CA ALA A 143 9.02 11.45 -0.37
C ALA A 143 9.99 12.41 -1.08
N ARG A 144 9.59 13.07 -2.18
CA ARG A 144 10.47 13.83 -3.09
C ARG A 144 10.50 15.34 -2.91
N ILE A 145 9.68 15.95 -2.05
CA ILE A 145 9.58 17.43 -1.98
C ILE A 145 10.89 18.07 -1.48
N LEU A 146 11.60 18.72 -2.41
CA LEU A 146 12.72 19.65 -2.21
C LEU A 146 12.16 21.07 -2.29
N PHE A 147 12.28 21.88 -1.24
CA PHE A 147 12.00 23.32 -1.33
C PHE A 147 13.31 24.06 -1.64
N VAL A 148 13.32 24.83 -2.73
CA VAL A 148 14.43 25.72 -3.12
C VAL A 148 14.05 27.13 -2.69
N GLU A 149 14.51 27.57 -1.52
CA GLU A 149 14.39 28.97 -1.12
C GLU A 149 15.47 29.79 -1.82
N GLY A 150 15.06 30.71 -2.70
CA GLY A 150 15.92 31.75 -3.26
C GLY A 150 15.59 33.09 -2.62
N GLU A 151 16.58 33.72 -1.97
CA GLU A 151 16.48 35.12 -1.54
C GLU A 151 16.19 36.01 -2.77
N ARG A 152 15.10 36.78 -2.72
CA ARG A 152 14.87 37.93 -3.60
C ARG A 152 15.50 39.18 -3.00
#